data_AF-A0A7R6X739-F1
#
_entry.id   AF-A0A7R6X739-F1
#
_cell.length_a   1.000
_cell.length_b   1.000
_cell.length_c   1.000
_cell.angle_alpha   90.00
_cell.angle_beta   90.00
_cell.angle_gamma   90.00
#
_symmetry.space_group_name_H-M   'P 1'
#
loop_
_entity.id
_entity.type
_entity.pdbx_description
1 polymer ?
#
loop_
_entity_poly.entity_id
_entity_poly.type
_entity_poly.pdbx_seq_one_letter_code
_entity_poly.pdbx_strand_id
1 'polypeptide(L)'
;MDDGMDHRPFGSVLGQALSQFGSLMRLDLRLLEAEMRAKSTALASSGACGMAAAMFFALAGFALVQCLILAMIFLGIGPMLACLVVALLLIGAGSMSLYLAKRALTGWTITPVETVNQVRTDLAALKQGIRYGSTQQ
;
A
#
# COMPACT_ATOMS: atom_id res chain seq x y z
N MET A 1 11.26 -39.05 -55.63
CA MET A 1 11.60 -38.70 -54.24
C MET A 1 12.34 -37.38 -54.28
N ASP A 2 11.76 -36.31 -53.73
CA ASP A 2 12.45 -35.29 -52.93
C ASP A 2 11.36 -34.38 -52.35
N ASP A 3 11.04 -34.60 -51.08
CA ASP A 3 10.03 -33.83 -50.32
C ASP A 3 10.68 -32.54 -49.81
N GLY A 4 10.30 -31.41 -50.42
CA GLY A 4 10.65 -30.08 -49.94
C GLY A 4 10.01 -29.81 -48.59
N MET A 5 10.77 -29.98 -47.51
CA MET A 5 10.36 -29.60 -46.16
C MET A 5 10.24 -28.07 -46.04
N ASP A 6 9.03 -27.57 -46.27
CA ASP A 6 8.60 -26.22 -45.89
C ASP A 6 8.71 -26.02 -44.37
N HIS A 7 9.89 -25.56 -43.92
CA HIS A 7 10.11 -25.00 -42.60
C HIS A 7 9.36 -23.66 -42.49
N ARG A 8 8.04 -23.71 -42.27
CA ARG A 8 7.31 -22.56 -41.76
C ARG A 8 7.94 -22.15 -40.43
N PRO A 9 8.49 -20.92 -40.29
CA PRO A 9 9.32 -20.60 -39.15
C PRO A 9 8.44 -20.47 -37.90
N PHE A 10 8.59 -21.40 -36.96
CA PHE A 10 8.08 -21.29 -35.59
C PHE A 10 8.45 -19.94 -34.93
N GLY A 11 9.47 -19.25 -35.43
CA GLY A 11 9.84 -17.89 -35.02
C GLY A 11 8.81 -16.80 -35.35
N SER A 12 7.95 -16.95 -36.37
CA SER A 12 6.94 -15.92 -36.71
C SER A 12 5.74 -15.93 -35.76
N VAL A 13 5.39 -17.10 -35.22
CA VAL A 13 4.29 -17.27 -34.24
C VAL A 13 4.71 -16.75 -32.86
N LEU A 14 5.97 -16.99 -32.46
CA LEU A 14 6.54 -16.45 -31.23
C LEU A 14 6.66 -14.92 -31.26
N GLY A 15 7.00 -14.34 -32.41
CA GLY A 15 7.04 -12.89 -32.61
C GLY A 15 5.66 -12.22 -32.52
N GLN A 16 4.59 -12.87 -33.01
CA GLN A 16 3.23 -12.38 -32.86
C GLN A 16 2.68 -12.53 -31.42
N ALA A 17 3.03 -13.61 -30.73
CA ALA A 17 2.68 -13.77 -29.31
C ALA A 17 3.36 -12.70 -28.45
N LEU A 18 4.66 -12.44 -28.66
CA LEU A 18 5.41 -11.40 -27.95
C LEU A 18 4.86 -9.98 -28.22
N SER A 19 4.42 -9.70 -29.44
CA SER A 19 3.81 -8.40 -29.76
C SER A 19 2.44 -8.20 -29.10
N GLN A 20 1.65 -9.27 -28.93
CA GLN A 20 0.40 -9.25 -28.17
C GLN A 20 0.63 -9.12 -26.65
N PHE A 21 1.64 -9.77 -26.08
CA PHE A 21 2.02 -9.60 -24.67
C PHE A 21 2.45 -8.16 -24.35
N GLY A 22 3.16 -7.49 -25.26
CA GLY A 22 3.53 -6.07 -25.10
C GLY A 22 2.33 -5.12 -25.10
N SER A 23 1.26 -5.46 -25.84
CA SER A 23 0.00 -4.70 -25.86
C SER A 23 -0.78 -4.83 -24.54
N LEU A 24 -0.82 -6.03 -23.96
CA LEU A 24 -1.51 -6.30 -22.68
C LEU A 24 -0.81 -5.59 -21.50
N MET A 25 0.52 -5.67 -21.43
CA MET A 25 1.32 -4.97 -20.41
C MET A 25 1.11 -3.44 -20.43
N ARG A 26 0.98 -2.83 -21.61
CA ARG A 26 0.69 -1.39 -21.73
C ARG A 26 -0.70 -1.01 -21.21
N LEU A 27 -1.66 -1.92 -21.31
CA LEU A 27 -3.01 -1.69 -20.82
C LEU A 27 -3.05 -1.78 -19.29
N ASP A 28 -2.37 -2.78 -18.71
CA ASP A 28 -2.24 -2.91 -17.25
C ASP A 28 -1.49 -1.73 -16.63
N LEU A 29 -0.42 -1.24 -17.29
CA LEU A 29 0.29 -0.05 -16.82
C LEU A 29 -0.58 1.20 -16.84
N ARG A 30 -1.42 1.38 -17.87
CA ARG A 30 -2.36 2.51 -17.95
C ARG A 30 -3.47 2.41 -16.91
N LEU A 31 -3.97 1.20 -16.62
CA LEU A 31 -4.98 0.98 -15.60
C LEU A 31 -4.41 1.24 -14.20
N LEU A 32 -3.20 0.75 -13.94
CA LEU A 32 -2.46 0.99 -12.70
C LEU A 32 -2.18 2.49 -12.51
N GLU A 33 -1.78 3.21 -13.56
CA GLU A 33 -1.57 4.66 -13.50
C GLU A 33 -2.88 5.41 -13.20
N ALA A 34 -3.99 5.00 -13.81
CA ALA A 34 -5.30 5.59 -13.56
C ALA A 34 -5.76 5.34 -12.11
N GLU A 35 -5.56 4.14 -11.57
CA GLU A 35 -5.90 3.83 -10.18
C GLU A 35 -4.99 4.56 -9.18
N MET A 36 -3.69 4.65 -9.47
CA MET A 36 -2.74 5.44 -8.69
C MET A 36 -3.12 6.92 -8.68
N ARG A 37 -3.54 7.49 -9.82
CA ARG A 37 -4.05 8.87 -9.92
C ARG A 37 -5.37 9.05 -9.16
N ALA A 38 -6.28 8.10 -9.22
CA ALA A 38 -7.54 8.16 -8.47
C ALA A 38 -7.30 8.09 -6.95
N LYS A 39 -6.37 7.23 -6.49
CA LYS A 39 -5.98 7.17 -5.07
C LYS A 39 -5.23 8.41 -4.62
N SER A 40 -4.31 8.94 -5.43
CA SER A 40 -3.54 10.14 -5.06
C SER A 40 -4.40 11.40 -5.04
N THR A 41 -5.38 11.53 -5.93
CA THR A 41 -6.32 12.68 -5.93
C THR A 41 -7.30 12.62 -4.76
N ALA A 42 -7.75 11.44 -4.34
CA ALA A 42 -8.55 11.27 -3.12
C ALA A 42 -7.76 11.61 -1.84
N LEU A 43 -6.47 11.26 -1.79
CA LEU A 43 -5.57 11.70 -0.71
C LEU A 43 -5.26 13.20 -0.78
N ALA A 44 -5.17 13.78 -1.99
CA ALA A 44 -4.83 15.18 -2.17
C ALA A 44 -5.98 16.14 -1.81
N SER A 45 -7.24 15.80 -2.14
CA SER A 45 -8.40 16.63 -1.84
C SER A 45 -8.74 16.67 -0.34
N SER A 46 -8.49 15.57 0.38
CA SER A 46 -8.59 15.50 1.84
C SER A 46 -7.31 15.95 2.57
N GLY A 47 -6.18 15.98 1.87
CA GLY A 47 -4.86 16.25 2.43
C GLY A 47 -4.63 17.68 2.89
N ALA A 48 -5.26 18.68 2.26
CA ALA A 48 -5.08 20.09 2.65
C ALA A 48 -5.66 20.39 4.05
N CYS A 49 -6.87 19.91 4.34
CA CYS A 49 -7.45 20.01 5.69
C CYS A 49 -6.71 19.10 6.69
N GLY A 50 -6.30 17.91 6.26
CA GLY A 50 -5.51 17.00 7.10
C GLY A 50 -4.17 17.59 7.53
N MET A 51 -3.47 18.29 6.63
CA MET A 51 -2.17 18.91 6.92
C MET A 51 -2.31 20.08 7.90
N ALA A 52 -3.32 20.94 7.71
CA ALA A 52 -3.62 22.02 8.64
C ALA A 52 -3.97 21.48 10.04
N ALA A 53 -4.84 20.46 10.12
CA ALA A 53 -5.19 19.82 11.38
C ALA A 53 -3.97 19.17 12.07
N ALA A 54 -3.11 18.49 11.31
CA ALA A 54 -1.87 17.92 11.83
C ALA A 54 -0.93 19.00 12.38
N MET A 55 -0.83 20.16 11.71
CA MET A 55 -0.02 21.27 12.17
C MET A 55 -0.55 21.87 13.48
N PHE A 56 -1.86 22.14 13.57
CA PHE A 56 -2.48 22.63 14.81
C PHE A 56 -2.35 21.61 15.95
N PHE A 57 -2.50 20.32 15.64
CA PHE A 57 -2.32 19.26 16.62
C PHE A 57 -0.87 19.20 17.14
N ALA A 58 0.12 19.34 16.25
CA ALA A 58 1.53 19.42 16.65
C ALA A 58 1.81 20.63 17.54
N LEU A 59 1.25 21.81 17.20
CA LEU A 59 1.37 23.02 18.01
C LEU A 59 0.71 22.87 19.39
N ALA A 60 -0.49 22.28 19.44
CA ALA A 60 -1.17 21.99 20.69
C ALA A 60 -0.37 21.01 21.55
N GLY A 61 0.19 19.95 20.95
CA GLY A 61 1.09 19.01 21.62
C GLY A 61 2.31 19.71 22.22
N PHE A 62 2.97 20.59 21.46
CA PHE A 62 4.11 21.37 21.94
C PHE A 62 3.75 22.26 23.14
N ALA A 63 2.62 22.97 23.07
CA ALA A 63 2.14 23.80 24.19
C ALA A 63 1.83 22.95 25.44
N LEU A 64 1.28 21.75 25.27
CA LEU A 64 0.98 20.82 26.36
C LEU A 64 2.26 20.33 27.04
N VAL A 65 3.30 19.99 26.26
CA VAL A 65 4.61 19.61 26.80
C VAL A 65 5.20 20.74 27.63
N GLN A 66 5.14 21.98 27.14
CA GLN A 66 5.64 23.13 27.89
C GLN A 66 4.85 23.37 29.19
N CYS A 67 3.52 23.22 29.13
CA CYS A 67 2.65 23.32 30.30
C CYS A 67 3.01 22.27 31.36
N LEU A 68 3.27 21.02 30.96
CA LEU A 68 3.68 19.94 31.86
C LEU A 68 5.03 20.22 32.53
N ILE A 69 6.01 20.74 31.79
CA ILE A 69 7.31 21.13 32.34
C ILE A 69 7.14 22.24 33.38
N LEU A 70 6.36 23.29 33.07
CA LEU A 70 6.09 24.39 33.99
C LEU A 70 5.34 23.91 35.24
N ALA A 71 4.39 22.99 35.09
CA ALA A 71 3.68 22.40 36.23
C ALA A 71 4.61 21.64 37.17
N MET A 72 5.57 20.86 36.64
CA MET A 72 6.60 20.19 37.45
C MET A 72 7.51 21.19 38.16
N ILE A 73 7.92 22.27 37.47
CA ILE A 73 8.73 23.34 38.08
C ILE A 73 7.97 24.00 39.22
N PHE A 74 6.67 24.29 39.03
CA PHE A 74 5.81 24.86 40.08
C PHE A 74 5.68 23.92 41.29
N LEU A 75 5.77 22.61 41.09
CA LEU A 75 5.78 21.60 42.15
C LEU A 75 7.11 21.53 42.92
N GLY A 76 8.08 22.38 42.59
CA GLY A 76 9.38 22.47 43.24
C GLY A 76 10.47 21.59 42.61
N ILE A 77 10.21 20.97 41.45
CA ILE A 77 11.21 20.18 40.74
C ILE A 77 12.11 21.11 39.94
N GLY A 78 13.43 20.93 40.06
CA GLY A 78 14.38 21.75 39.31
C GLY A 78 14.15 21.67 37.79
N PRO A 79 14.38 22.76 37.04
CA PRO A 79 14.02 22.85 35.62
C PRO A 79 14.70 21.78 34.75
N MET A 80 15.97 21.45 35.02
CA MET A 80 16.65 20.35 34.32
C MET A 80 15.98 18.99 34.56
N LEU A 81 15.62 18.69 35.81
CA LEU A 81 14.99 17.42 36.16
C LEU A 81 13.58 17.31 35.57
N ALA A 82 12.81 18.41 35.60
CA ALA A 82 11.49 18.47 34.98
C ALA A 82 11.55 18.15 33.48
N CYS A 83 12.47 18.79 32.75
CA CYS A 83 12.68 18.51 31.33
C CYS A 83 13.08 17.06 31.07
N LEU A 84 14.00 16.50 31.88
CA LEU A 84 14.49 15.14 31.71
C LEU A 84 13.37 14.11 31.95
N VAL A 85 12.57 14.30 33.00
CA VAL A 85 11.42 13.42 33.31
C VAL A 85 10.37 13.47 32.21
N VAL A 86 9.98 14.67 31.76
CA VAL A 86 9.00 14.83 30.69
C VAL A 86 9.49 14.20 29.38
N ALA A 87 10.78 14.38 29.04
CA ALA A 87 11.38 13.75 27.87
C ALA A 87 11.33 12.21 27.95
N LEU A 88 11.66 11.64 29.11
CA LEU A 88 11.63 10.20 29.32
C LEU A 88 10.20 9.64 29.18
N LEU A 89 9.20 10.35 29.73
CA LEU A 89 7.79 9.99 29.60
C LEU A 89 7.31 10.02 28.15
N LEU A 90 7.68 11.06 27.39
CA LEU A 90 7.35 11.19 25.96
C LEU A 90 8.00 10.10 25.12
N ILE A 91 9.26 9.75 25.38
CA ILE A 91 9.94 8.64 24.69
C ILE A 91 9.25 7.31 25.02
N GLY A 92 8.92 7.06 26.28
CA GLY A 92 8.20 5.86 26.71
C GLY A 92 6.84 5.75 26.04
N ALA A 93 5.99 6.77 26.15
CA ALA A 93 4.66 6.80 25.55
C ALA A 93 4.73 6.73 24.02
N GLY A 94 5.67 7.45 23.40
CA GLY A 94 5.89 7.45 21.95
C GLY A 94 6.31 6.08 21.43
N SER A 95 7.24 5.41 22.11
CA SER A 95 7.66 4.05 21.74
C SER A 95 6.48 3.07 21.84
N MET A 96 5.69 3.13 22.92
CA MET A 96 4.51 2.30 23.11
C MET A 96 3.47 2.54 22.02
N SER A 97 3.17 3.80 21.72
CA SER A 97 2.25 4.18 20.64
C SER A 97 2.73 3.65 19.29
N LEU A 98 4.04 3.73 19.00
CA LEU A 98 4.61 3.20 17.78
C LEU A 98 4.51 1.66 17.71
N TYR A 99 4.70 0.96 18.83
CA TYR A 99 4.47 -0.48 18.91
C TYR A 99 3.02 -0.86 18.66
N LEU A 100 2.07 -0.12 19.25
CA LEU A 100 0.63 -0.33 19.03
C LEU A 100 0.24 -0.04 17.58
N ALA A 101 0.74 1.06 17.01
CA ALA A 101 0.51 1.40 15.61
C ALA A 101 1.05 0.30 14.71
N LYS A 102 2.30 -0.14 14.89
CA LYS A 102 2.88 -1.25 14.11
C LYS A 102 2.03 -2.52 14.23
N ARG A 103 1.55 -2.85 15.43
CA ARG A 103 0.67 -4.01 15.66
C ARG A 103 -0.69 -3.84 14.98
N ALA A 104 -1.28 -2.65 15.03
CA ALA A 104 -2.53 -2.32 14.35
C ALA A 104 -2.38 -2.41 12.82
N LEU A 105 -1.29 -1.86 12.25
CA LEU A 105 -1.00 -1.98 10.82
C LEU A 105 -0.68 -3.42 10.40
N THR A 106 -0.10 -4.24 11.27
CA THR A 106 0.16 -5.67 10.97
C THR A 106 -1.13 -6.51 11.04
N GLY A 107 -2.08 -6.14 11.92
CA GLY A 107 -3.41 -6.76 12.01
C GLY A 107 -4.41 -6.26 10.96
N TRP A 108 -4.18 -5.05 10.43
CA TRP A 108 -4.90 -4.51 9.29
C TRP A 108 -4.36 -5.17 8.02
N THR A 109 -4.80 -6.40 7.80
CA THR A 109 -4.58 -7.07 6.54
C THR A 109 -5.15 -6.20 5.43
N ILE A 110 -4.27 -5.52 4.69
CA ILE A 110 -4.53 -4.98 3.36
C ILE A 110 -4.54 -6.16 2.37
N THR A 111 -5.18 -7.28 2.75
CA THR A 111 -5.64 -8.26 1.77
C THR A 111 -7.10 -7.90 1.51
N PRO A 112 -7.42 -7.30 0.37
CA PRO A 112 -8.81 -7.20 -0.06
C PRO A 112 -9.34 -8.62 -0.22
N VAL A 113 -10.03 -9.12 0.81
CA VAL A 113 -10.57 -10.50 0.88
C VAL A 113 -11.49 -10.76 -0.33
N GLU A 114 -12.15 -9.70 -0.81
CA GLU A 114 -12.94 -9.67 -2.04
C GLU A 114 -12.12 -10.03 -3.29
N THR A 115 -10.92 -9.45 -3.46
CA THR A 115 -10.08 -9.67 -4.66
C THR A 115 -9.51 -11.09 -4.69
N VAL A 116 -9.14 -11.64 -3.54
CA VAL A 116 -8.59 -13.01 -3.49
C VAL A 116 -9.66 -14.04 -3.84
N ASN A 117 -10.92 -13.79 -3.44
CA ASN A 117 -12.02 -14.69 -3.75
C ASN A 117 -12.40 -14.61 -5.24
N GLN A 118 -12.39 -13.42 -5.85
CA GLN A 118 -12.63 -13.25 -7.28
C GLN A 118 -11.54 -13.93 -8.13
N VAL A 119 -10.26 -13.77 -7.79
CA VAL A 119 -9.15 -14.45 -8.49
C VAL A 119 -9.26 -15.98 -8.38
N ARG A 120 -9.69 -16.50 -7.22
CA ARG A 120 -9.92 -17.93 -7.03
C ARG A 120 -11.09 -18.45 -7.88
N THR A 121 -12.10 -17.62 -8.10
CA THR A 121 -13.28 -17.95 -8.92
C THR A 121 -12.92 -17.94 -10.41
N ASP A 122 -12.12 -16.98 -10.85
CA ASP A 122 -11.60 -16.92 -12.23
C ASP A 122 -10.67 -18.09 -12.56
N LEU A 123 -9.79 -18.48 -11.63
CA LEU A 123 -8.94 -19.67 -11.79
C LEU A 123 -9.77 -20.96 -11.90
N ALA A 124 -10.90 -21.04 -11.18
CA ALA A 124 -11.81 -22.17 -11.28
C ALA A 124 -12.54 -22.19 -12.63
N ALA A 125 -12.99 -21.03 -13.13
CA ALA A 125 -13.64 -20.89 -14.43
C ALA A 125 -12.68 -21.21 -15.60
N LEU A 126 -11.43 -20.74 -15.53
CA LEU A 126 -10.37 -21.08 -16.49
C LEU A 126 -10.07 -22.57 -16.53
N LYS A 127 -10.01 -23.23 -15.36
CA LYS A 127 -9.79 -24.68 -15.27
C LYS A 127 -10.95 -25.48 -15.87
N GLN A 128 -12.19 -24.98 -15.74
CA GLN A 128 -13.36 -25.60 -16.36
C GLN A 128 -13.42 -25.36 -17.87
N GLY A 129 -13.07 -24.16 -18.34
CA GLY A 129 -12.99 -23.83 -19.77
C GLY A 129 -11.96 -24.68 -20.52
N ILE A 130 -10.78 -24.91 -19.93
CA ILE A 130 -9.74 -25.78 -20.50
C ILE A 130 -10.21 -27.24 -20.58
N ARG A 131 -11.02 -27.70 -19.61
CA ARG A 131 -11.54 -29.07 -19.59
C ARG A 131 -12.70 -29.31 -20.56
N TYR A 132 -13.41 -28.25 -20.97
CA TYR A 132 -14.49 -28.35 -21.96
C TYR A 132 -13.98 -28.17 -23.40
N GLY A 133 -12.87 -27.45 -23.59
CA GLY A 133 -12.21 -27.29 -24.89
C GLY A 133 -11.55 -28.55 -25.44
N SER A 134 -11.28 -29.57 -24.62
CA SER A 134 -10.66 -30.83 -25.05
C SER A 134 -11.65 -31.93 -25.48
N THR A 135 -12.96 -31.64 -25.51
CA THR A 135 -14.02 -32.57 -25.95
C THR A 135 -14.67 -32.20 -27.28
N GLN A 136 -14.12 -31.20 -28.00
CA GLN A 136 -14.57 -30.77 -29.33
C GLN A 136 -13.42 -30.82 -30.36
N GLN A 137 -12.57 -31.84 -30.29
CA GLN A 137 -11.73 -32.27 -31.41
C GLN A 137 -11.97 -33.75 -31.69
#